data_AF-A0AAV0XVK3-F1
#
_entry.id   AF-A0AAV0XVK3-F1
#
_cell.length_a   1.000
_cell.length_b   1.000
_cell.length_c   1.000
_cell.angle_alpha   90.00
_cell.angle_beta   90.00
_cell.angle_gamma   90.00
#
_symmetry.space_group_name_H-M   'P 1'
#
loop_
_entity.id
_entity.type
_entity.pdbx_description
1 polymer ?
#
loop_
_entity_poly.entity_id
_entity_poly.type
_entity_poly.pdbx_seq_one_letter_code
_entity_poly.pdbx_strand_id
1 'polypeptide(L)'
;MEKINQAMDFCEIQRFTTQEIKLIEEYCEVMAPLAESLDFLQGEDGMLMGYLLPTLYALEKKMTILEQKNLQFCSPLVKTIKNSLKKRFSSVWNKKELIIASCLIPRFKLVWLEGCIGCNYFTAEAWLKTLFESVDESNNSENSESDYASEDFFCLPVAKKKSKKSSCMEEIELYLKSNCQDLSLLHTHPAVLKIFLEYNTPIPSSAPVERLFSTGSNVMTVIRNKLSDSLFEKLVLLKQNKMSV
;
A
#
# COMPACT_ATOMS: atom_id res chain seq x y z
N MET A 1 22.49 -5.01 -25.70
CA MET A 1 22.83 -6.11 -26.63
C MET A 1 24.32 -6.42 -26.73
N GLU A 2 25.22 -5.43 -26.72
CA GLU A 2 26.67 -5.66 -26.90
C GLU A 2 27.28 -6.67 -25.90
N LYS A 3 26.99 -6.53 -24.60
CA LYS A 3 27.43 -7.49 -23.56
C LYS A 3 26.86 -8.91 -23.76
N ILE A 4 25.63 -9.02 -24.25
CA ILE A 4 24.97 -10.31 -24.51
C ILE A 4 25.63 -10.99 -25.72
N ASN A 5 25.93 -10.22 -26.77
CA ASN A 5 26.64 -10.73 -27.95
C ASN A 5 28.04 -11.24 -27.58
N GLN A 6 28.79 -10.49 -26.76
CA GLN A 6 30.10 -10.93 -26.26
C GLN A 6 30.02 -12.25 -25.48
N ALA A 7 28.99 -12.41 -24.64
CA ALA A 7 28.77 -13.66 -23.90
C ALA A 7 28.39 -14.83 -24.82
N MET A 8 27.54 -14.61 -25.83
CA MET A 8 27.17 -15.64 -26.80
C MET A 8 28.37 -16.08 -27.65
N ASP A 9 29.19 -15.14 -28.08
CA ASP A 9 30.42 -15.42 -28.84
C ASP A 9 31.41 -16.24 -27.99
N PHE A 10 31.61 -15.86 -26.72
CA PHE A 10 32.47 -16.60 -25.79
C PHE A 10 31.98 -18.02 -25.53
N CYS A 11 30.67 -18.20 -25.43
CA CYS A 11 30.05 -19.52 -25.21
C CYS A 11 29.85 -20.33 -26.50
N GLU A 12 30.27 -19.82 -27.66
CA GLU A 12 30.08 -20.45 -28.98
C GLU A 12 28.59 -20.71 -29.32
N ILE A 13 27.69 -19.85 -28.87
CA ILE A 13 26.25 -19.94 -29.09
C ILE A 13 25.82 -19.00 -30.22
N GLN A 14 24.85 -19.43 -31.04
CA GLN A 14 24.27 -18.60 -32.08
C GLN A 14 23.69 -17.30 -31.50
N ARG A 15 24.03 -16.17 -32.13
CA ARG A 15 23.48 -14.86 -31.76
C ARG A 15 21.99 -14.77 -32.08
N PHE A 16 21.28 -13.99 -31.28
CA PHE A 16 19.88 -13.67 -31.54
C PHE A 16 19.68 -12.99 -32.89
N THR A 17 18.64 -13.43 -33.59
CA THR A 17 18.10 -12.79 -34.77
C THR A 17 17.41 -11.47 -34.42
N THR A 18 17.25 -10.58 -35.40
CA THR A 18 16.53 -9.32 -35.20
C THR A 18 15.09 -9.52 -34.71
N GLN A 19 14.44 -10.62 -35.11
CA GLN A 19 13.10 -10.96 -34.65
C GLN A 19 13.09 -11.38 -33.17
N GLU A 20 14.05 -12.19 -32.73
CA GLU A 20 14.19 -12.58 -31.34
C GLU A 20 14.53 -11.39 -30.44
N ILE A 21 15.41 -10.50 -30.88
CA ILE A 21 15.71 -9.26 -30.15
C ILE A 21 14.44 -8.44 -29.97
N LYS A 22 13.65 -8.26 -31.04
CA LYS A 22 12.41 -7.51 -30.99
C LYS A 22 11.36 -8.17 -30.08
N LEU A 23 11.26 -9.49 -30.09
CA LEU A 23 10.41 -10.24 -29.17
C LEU A 23 10.81 -9.97 -27.71
N ILE A 24 12.12 -10.01 -27.40
CA ILE A 24 12.63 -9.76 -26.05
C ILE A 24 12.33 -8.31 -25.62
N GLU A 25 12.52 -7.34 -26.50
CA GLU A 25 12.20 -5.93 -26.24
C GLU A 25 10.71 -5.74 -25.93
N GLU A 26 9.82 -6.29 -26.76
CA GLU A 26 8.36 -6.25 -26.50
C GLU A 26 7.99 -6.98 -25.20
N TYR A 27 8.62 -8.11 -24.92
CA TYR A 27 8.38 -8.87 -23.68
C TYR A 27 8.77 -8.04 -22.46
N CYS A 28 9.96 -7.44 -22.45
CA CYS A 28 10.42 -6.60 -21.36
C CYS A 28 9.50 -5.38 -21.18
N GLU A 29 9.07 -4.75 -22.28
CA GLU A 29 8.13 -3.62 -22.21
C GLU A 29 6.77 -4.02 -21.61
N VAL A 30 6.23 -5.18 -22.00
CA VAL A 30 4.93 -5.66 -21.51
C VAL A 30 5.01 -6.12 -20.06
N MET A 31 6.10 -6.76 -19.66
CA MET A 31 6.27 -7.28 -18.30
C MET A 31 6.72 -6.21 -17.31
N ALA A 32 7.38 -5.14 -17.75
CA ALA A 32 7.90 -4.10 -16.87
C ALA A 32 6.85 -3.49 -15.92
N PRO A 33 5.65 -3.05 -16.38
CA PRO A 33 4.63 -2.53 -15.47
C PRO A 33 4.19 -3.52 -14.40
N LEU A 34 4.13 -4.81 -14.74
CA LEU A 34 3.75 -5.87 -13.81
C LEU A 34 4.86 -6.10 -12.78
N ALA A 35 6.12 -6.16 -13.22
CA ALA A 35 7.28 -6.28 -12.34
C ALA A 35 7.40 -5.08 -11.39
N GLU A 36 7.32 -3.85 -11.92
CA GLU A 36 7.33 -2.62 -11.12
C GLU A 36 6.23 -2.61 -10.04
N SER A 37 5.01 -3.04 -10.41
CA SER A 37 3.89 -3.11 -9.47
C SER A 37 4.12 -4.15 -8.38
N LEU A 38 4.72 -5.28 -8.74
CA LEU A 38 5.08 -6.33 -7.79
C LEU A 38 6.15 -5.84 -6.83
N ASP A 39 7.25 -5.30 -7.35
CA ASP A 39 8.37 -4.77 -6.57
C ASP A 39 7.89 -3.70 -5.59
N PHE A 40 7.01 -2.80 -6.05
CA PHE A 40 6.40 -1.77 -5.20
C PHE A 40 5.59 -2.39 -4.05
N LEU A 41 4.65 -3.30 -4.34
CA LEU A 41 3.79 -3.91 -3.31
C LEU A 41 4.55 -4.88 -2.38
N GLN A 42 5.70 -5.36 -2.80
CA GLN A 42 6.57 -6.22 -2.01
C GLN A 42 7.58 -5.43 -1.14
N GLY A 43 7.58 -4.10 -1.18
CA GLY A 43 8.45 -3.27 -0.36
C GLY A 43 8.35 -3.60 1.14
N GLU A 44 9.45 -3.40 1.88
CA GLU A 44 9.49 -3.61 3.34
C GLU A 44 9.17 -2.32 4.09
N ASP A 45 9.71 -1.20 3.62
CA ASP A 45 9.60 0.08 4.29
C ASP A 45 8.36 0.85 3.85
N GLY A 46 7.53 1.23 4.82
CA GLY A 46 6.38 2.10 4.59
C GLY A 46 5.28 1.50 3.70
N MET A 47 5.22 0.17 3.58
CA MET A 47 4.15 -0.48 2.82
C MET A 47 2.86 -0.58 3.63
N LEU A 48 1.82 0.03 3.08
CA LEU A 48 0.49 0.18 3.64
C LEU A 48 -0.53 -0.53 2.75
N MET A 49 -1.56 -1.13 3.35
CA MET A 49 -2.62 -1.80 2.58
C MET A 49 -3.27 -0.90 1.53
N GLY A 50 -3.43 0.40 1.82
CA GLY A 50 -4.04 1.37 0.91
C GLY A 50 -3.28 1.60 -0.39
N TYR A 51 -2.07 1.06 -0.55
CA TYR A 51 -1.35 1.07 -1.82
C TYR A 51 -1.86 0.01 -2.81
N LEU A 52 -2.58 -1.01 -2.36
CA LEU A 52 -2.97 -2.15 -3.19
C LEU A 52 -3.87 -1.74 -4.36
N LEU A 53 -5.04 -1.16 -4.09
CA LEU A 53 -6.01 -0.82 -5.15
C LEU A 53 -5.48 0.25 -6.11
N PRO A 54 -4.85 1.36 -5.64
CA PRO A 54 -4.25 2.34 -6.54
C PRO A 54 -3.15 1.77 -7.44
N THR A 55 -2.38 0.80 -6.95
CA THR A 55 -1.35 0.11 -7.76
C THR A 55 -1.98 -0.78 -8.82
N LEU A 56 -3.00 -1.59 -8.46
CA LEU A 56 -3.73 -2.40 -9.42
C LEU A 56 -4.41 -1.52 -10.49
N TYR A 57 -4.95 -0.38 -10.09
CA TYR A 57 -5.58 0.58 -11.00
C TYR A 57 -4.56 1.15 -11.99
N ALA A 58 -3.40 1.59 -11.49
CA ALA A 58 -2.31 2.08 -12.33
C ALA A 58 -1.80 1.00 -13.31
N LEU A 59 -1.69 -0.25 -12.85
CA LEU A 59 -1.31 -1.40 -13.68
C LEU A 59 -2.33 -1.66 -14.79
N GLU A 60 -3.62 -1.69 -14.49
CA GLU A 60 -4.68 -1.88 -15.50
C GLU A 60 -4.66 -0.77 -16.57
N LYS A 61 -4.40 0.47 -16.15
CA LYS A 61 -4.24 1.61 -17.07
C LYS A 61 -3.02 1.43 -17.97
N LYS A 62 -1.85 1.09 -17.41
CA LYS A 62 -0.63 0.81 -18.18
C LYS A 62 -0.85 -0.34 -19.18
N MET A 63 -1.52 -1.42 -18.77
CA MET A 63 -1.84 -2.55 -19.65
C MET A 63 -2.80 -2.16 -20.79
N THR A 64 -3.74 -1.26 -20.53
CA THR A 64 -4.66 -0.74 -21.56
C THR A 64 -3.93 0.14 -22.59
N ILE A 65 -2.96 0.94 -22.15
CA ILE A 65 -2.09 1.70 -23.06
C ILE A 65 -1.26 0.75 -23.92
N LEU A 66 -0.69 -0.32 -23.34
CA LEU A 66 0.07 -1.32 -24.09
C LEU A 66 -0.79 -2.09 -25.10
N GLU A 67 -2.06 -2.35 -24.79
CA GLU A 67 -2.98 -3.03 -25.71
C GLU A 67 -3.28 -2.18 -26.95
N GLN A 68 -3.23 -0.85 -26.83
CA GLN A 68 -3.39 0.09 -27.94
C GLN A 68 -2.12 0.21 -28.79
N LYS A 69 -0.97 -0.27 -28.32
CA LYS A 69 0.26 -0.30 -29.11
C LYS A 69 0.22 -1.40 -30.15
N ASN A 70 0.82 -1.13 -31.31
CA ASN A 70 0.96 -2.10 -32.39
C ASN A 70 2.15 -3.05 -32.14
N LEU A 71 2.02 -3.92 -31.14
CA LEU A 71 3.01 -4.95 -30.80
C LEU A 71 2.97 -6.09 -31.83
N GLN A 72 4.12 -6.55 -32.32
CA GLN A 72 4.20 -7.61 -33.32
C GLN A 72 4.05 -9.01 -32.72
N PHE A 73 4.55 -9.21 -31.50
CA PHE A 73 4.62 -10.53 -30.87
C PHE A 73 3.84 -10.60 -29.57
N CYS A 74 3.91 -9.57 -28.72
CA CYS A 74 3.41 -9.66 -27.33
C CYS A 74 1.96 -9.20 -27.14
N SER A 75 1.20 -8.90 -28.20
CA SER A 75 -0.24 -8.56 -28.08
C SER A 75 -1.07 -9.62 -27.32
N PRO A 76 -0.89 -10.94 -27.56
CA PRO A 76 -1.58 -11.98 -26.78
C PRO A 76 -1.20 -11.99 -25.29
N LEU A 77 0.07 -11.64 -24.98
CA LEU A 77 0.56 -11.58 -23.60
C LEU A 77 -0.14 -10.46 -22.82
N VAL A 78 -0.26 -9.26 -23.42
CA VAL A 78 -0.99 -8.13 -22.80
C VAL A 78 -2.43 -8.53 -22.45
N LYS A 79 -3.16 -9.15 -23.40
CA LYS A 79 -4.53 -9.62 -23.18
C LYS A 79 -4.61 -10.66 -22.06
N THR A 80 -3.66 -11.59 -22.03
CA THR A 80 -3.59 -12.64 -21.00
C THR A 80 -3.35 -12.07 -19.62
N ILE A 81 -2.44 -11.09 -19.51
CA ILE A 81 -2.16 -10.40 -18.23
C ILE A 81 -3.41 -9.65 -17.77
N LYS A 82 -4.05 -8.86 -18.64
CA LYS A 82 -5.30 -8.14 -18.29
C LYS A 82 -6.39 -9.08 -17.80
N ASN A 83 -6.62 -10.19 -18.49
CA ASN A 83 -7.64 -11.17 -18.10
C ASN A 83 -7.29 -11.85 -16.78
N SER A 84 -6.01 -12.18 -16.57
CA SER A 84 -5.54 -12.77 -15.32
C SER A 84 -5.69 -11.82 -14.14
N LEU A 85 -5.37 -10.54 -14.31
CA LEU A 85 -5.56 -9.51 -13.28
C LEU A 85 -7.03 -9.37 -12.91
N LYS A 86 -7.92 -9.22 -13.90
CA LYS A 86 -9.37 -9.16 -13.67
C LYS A 86 -9.89 -10.40 -12.95
N LYS A 87 -9.47 -11.60 -13.38
CA LYS A 87 -9.90 -12.85 -12.75
C LYS A 87 -9.44 -12.94 -11.30
N ARG A 88 -8.18 -12.59 -11.02
CA ARG A 88 -7.57 -12.74 -9.69
C ARG A 88 -8.03 -11.68 -8.70
N PHE A 89 -8.28 -10.46 -9.17
CA PHE A 89 -8.57 -9.30 -8.31
C PHE A 89 -10.02 -8.81 -8.39
N SER A 90 -10.91 -9.46 -9.14
CA SER A 90 -12.33 -9.08 -9.24
C SER A 90 -13.01 -8.87 -7.88
N SER A 91 -12.69 -9.70 -6.90
CA SER A 91 -13.30 -9.64 -5.56
C SER A 91 -12.73 -8.56 -4.66
N VAL A 92 -11.52 -8.02 -4.93
CA VAL A 92 -10.90 -7.03 -4.05
C VAL A 92 -11.40 -5.61 -4.31
N TRP A 93 -11.88 -5.33 -5.53
CA TRP A 93 -12.37 -4.01 -5.94
C TRP A 93 -13.61 -3.53 -5.19
N ASN A 94 -14.38 -4.44 -4.60
CA ASN A 94 -15.61 -4.14 -3.86
C ASN A 94 -15.42 -4.20 -2.33
N LYS A 95 -14.20 -4.47 -1.85
CA LYS A 95 -13.95 -4.56 -0.40
C LYS A 95 -13.89 -3.16 0.20
N LYS A 96 -14.82 -2.88 1.10
CA LYS A 96 -14.94 -1.59 1.82
C LYS A 96 -13.61 -1.23 2.49
N GLU A 97 -12.96 -2.19 3.13
CA GLU A 97 -11.74 -2.00 3.90
C GLU A 97 -10.58 -1.53 3.02
N LEU A 98 -10.43 -2.12 1.83
CA LEU A 98 -9.36 -1.76 0.89
C LEU A 98 -9.59 -0.39 0.26
N ILE A 99 -10.86 -0.06 -0.02
CA ILE A 99 -11.23 1.27 -0.54
C ILE A 99 -10.94 2.34 0.51
N ILE A 100 -11.38 2.12 1.76
CA ILE A 100 -11.12 3.05 2.87
C ILE A 100 -9.63 3.20 3.12
N ALA A 101 -8.88 2.10 3.20
CA ALA A 101 -7.42 2.13 3.38
C ALA A 101 -6.75 3.03 2.33
N SER A 102 -7.14 2.87 1.06
CA SER A 102 -6.61 3.65 -0.07
C SER A 102 -6.98 5.14 0.03
N CYS A 103 -8.20 5.46 0.47
CA CYS A 103 -8.66 6.85 0.63
C CYS A 103 -8.00 7.57 1.82
N LEU A 104 -7.51 6.83 2.81
CA LEU A 104 -6.79 7.38 3.95
C LEU A 104 -5.31 7.66 3.65
N ILE A 105 -4.81 7.31 2.46
CA ILE A 105 -3.47 7.71 2.03
C ILE A 105 -3.53 9.14 1.43
N PRO A 106 -2.77 10.11 1.97
CA PRO A 106 -2.85 11.52 1.56
C PRO A 106 -2.57 11.75 0.07
N ARG A 107 -1.71 10.93 -0.55
CA ARG A 107 -1.42 11.02 -1.99
C ARG A 107 -2.61 10.67 -2.88
N PHE A 108 -3.49 9.77 -2.44
CA PHE A 108 -4.57 9.25 -3.27
C PHE A 108 -5.93 9.86 -2.94
N LYS A 109 -6.28 9.90 -1.64
CA LYS A 109 -7.59 10.34 -1.15
C LYS A 109 -8.72 9.75 -2.00
N LEU A 110 -9.65 10.57 -2.48
CA LEU A 110 -10.71 10.14 -3.38
C LEU A 110 -10.35 10.26 -4.87
N VAL A 111 -9.22 10.89 -5.21
CA VAL A 111 -8.86 11.24 -6.59
C VAL A 111 -8.65 10.00 -7.47
N TRP A 112 -8.10 8.92 -6.90
CA TRP A 112 -7.86 7.69 -7.67
C TRP A 112 -9.15 6.99 -8.13
N LEU A 113 -10.31 7.33 -7.56
CA LEU A 113 -11.61 6.75 -7.90
C LEU A 113 -12.22 7.34 -9.17
N GLU A 114 -11.88 8.58 -9.54
CA GLU A 114 -12.49 9.30 -10.67
C GLU A 114 -12.29 8.57 -12.02
N GLY A 115 -11.26 7.75 -12.14
CA GLY A 115 -10.99 6.96 -13.34
C GLY A 115 -11.11 5.44 -13.15
N CYS A 116 -11.53 4.96 -11.97
CA CYS A 116 -11.54 3.53 -11.64
C CYS A 116 -12.87 2.87 -12.03
N ILE A 117 -12.80 1.85 -12.89
CA ILE A 117 -13.99 1.11 -13.34
C ILE A 117 -14.44 0.17 -12.21
N GLY A 118 -15.55 0.50 -11.56
CA GLY A 118 -16.17 -0.34 -10.51
C GLY A 118 -16.07 0.22 -9.09
N CYS A 119 -15.31 1.29 -8.86
CA CYS A 119 -15.29 1.96 -7.57
C CYS A 119 -16.05 3.29 -7.67
N ASN A 120 -17.06 3.48 -6.83
CA ASN A 120 -17.89 4.68 -6.88
C ASN A 120 -17.39 5.70 -5.86
N TYR A 121 -16.97 6.88 -6.34
CA TYR A 121 -16.57 8.03 -5.53
C TYR A 121 -17.57 8.31 -4.40
N PHE A 122 -18.87 8.38 -4.73
CA PHE A 122 -19.92 8.71 -3.76
C PHE A 122 -20.06 7.64 -2.68
N THR A 123 -19.88 6.37 -3.04
CA THR A 123 -19.95 5.26 -2.09
C THR A 123 -18.76 5.27 -1.14
N ALA A 124 -17.56 5.53 -1.64
CA ALA A 124 -16.37 5.64 -0.81
C ALA A 124 -16.47 6.83 0.16
N GLU A 125 -16.94 7.98 -0.33
CA GLU A 125 -17.18 9.16 0.50
C GLU A 125 -18.23 8.89 1.59
N ALA A 126 -19.35 8.25 1.24
CA ALA A 126 -20.37 7.88 2.22
C ALA A 126 -19.83 6.93 3.30
N TRP A 127 -19.05 5.92 2.90
CA TRP A 127 -18.44 4.99 3.87
C TRP A 127 -17.48 5.67 4.82
N LEU A 128 -16.69 6.62 4.35
CA LEU A 128 -15.82 7.42 5.19
C LEU A 128 -16.63 8.27 6.18
N LYS A 129 -17.68 8.96 5.72
CA LYS A 129 -18.53 9.77 6.60
C LYS A 129 -19.18 8.92 7.70
N THR A 130 -19.81 7.81 7.34
CA THR A 130 -20.42 6.89 8.31
C THR A 130 -19.41 6.33 9.32
N LEU A 131 -18.17 6.06 8.87
CA LEU A 131 -17.12 5.58 9.77
C LEU A 131 -16.74 6.64 10.81
N PHE A 132 -16.57 7.89 10.39
CA PHE A 132 -16.17 8.98 11.30
C PHE A 132 -17.33 9.43 12.20
N GLU A 133 -18.58 9.34 11.75
CA GLU A 133 -19.78 9.51 12.58
C GLU A 133 -19.80 8.50 13.73
N SER A 134 -19.54 7.22 13.46
CA SER A 134 -19.52 6.18 14.50
C SER A 134 -18.40 6.36 15.54
N VAL A 135 -17.27 6.95 15.11
CA VAL A 135 -16.15 7.27 16.00
C VAL A 135 -16.47 8.49 16.88
N ASP A 136 -17.23 9.46 16.37
CA ASP A 136 -17.71 10.59 17.17
C ASP A 136 -18.71 10.15 18.26
N GLU A 137 -19.62 9.21 17.95
CA GLU A 137 -20.59 8.69 18.92
C GLU A 137 -19.92 7.94 20.08
N SER A 138 -18.91 7.11 19.77
CA SER A 138 -18.16 6.34 20.79
C SER A 138 -17.26 7.23 21.66
N ASN A 139 -16.66 8.29 21.12
CA ASN A 139 -15.86 9.23 21.92
C ASN A 139 -16.72 10.10 22.86
N ASN A 140 -18.00 10.29 22.57
CA ASN A 140 -18.92 11.06 23.40
C ASN A 140 -19.48 10.26 24.59
N SER A 141 -19.56 8.93 24.51
CA SER A 141 -20.00 8.08 25.62
C SER A 141 -18.92 7.87 26.69
N GLU A 142 -17.63 7.90 26.32
CA GLU A 142 -16.50 7.69 27.25
C GLU A 142 -16.13 8.94 28.09
N ASN A 143 -16.65 10.14 27.80
CA ASN A 143 -16.30 11.39 28.52
C ASN A 143 -17.21 11.74 29.70
N SER A 144 -17.79 10.75 30.38
CA SER A 144 -18.64 10.94 31.57
C SER A 144 -17.96 10.48 32.87
N GLU A 145 -16.70 10.87 33.08
CA GLU A 145 -16.07 10.80 34.40
C GLU A 145 -15.74 12.19 34.92
N SER A 146 -16.07 12.38 36.19
CA SER A 146 -16.23 13.63 36.94
C SER A 146 -14.96 14.47 37.08
N ASP A 147 -14.98 15.69 36.54
CA ASP A 147 -14.04 16.76 36.90
C ASP A 147 -14.49 17.41 38.23
N TYR A 148 -13.98 16.94 39.36
CA TYR A 148 -13.97 17.73 40.59
C TYR A 148 -12.94 18.85 40.44
N ALA A 149 -13.38 19.99 39.91
CA ALA A 149 -12.57 21.19 39.85
C ALA A 149 -12.35 21.73 41.27
N SER A 150 -11.09 21.75 41.71
CA SER A 150 -10.62 22.54 42.84
C SER A 150 -10.99 24.00 42.63
N GLU A 151 -11.82 24.56 43.51
CA GLU A 151 -12.19 25.98 43.50
C GLU A 151 -11.02 26.85 43.99
N ASP A 152 -10.21 27.36 43.06
CA ASP A 152 -9.24 28.41 43.34
C ASP A 152 -9.86 29.79 43.05
N PHE A 153 -10.09 30.56 44.11
CA PHE A 153 -10.85 31.84 44.15
C PHE A 153 -10.21 32.97 43.32
N PHE A 154 -8.95 32.84 42.90
CA PHE A 154 -8.22 33.87 42.13
C PHE A 154 -7.98 33.53 40.65
N CYS A 155 -8.63 32.49 40.11
CA CYS A 155 -8.62 32.26 38.67
C CYS A 155 -9.62 33.20 37.97
N LEU A 156 -9.13 34.35 37.47
CA LEU A 156 -9.84 35.13 36.45
C LEU A 156 -10.34 34.17 35.35
N PRO A 157 -11.57 34.33 34.81
CA PRO A 157 -12.04 33.50 33.72
C PRO A 157 -11.24 33.86 32.46
N VAL A 158 -10.02 33.33 32.38
CA VAL A 158 -9.42 33.01 31.09
C VAL A 158 -10.43 32.04 30.51
N ALA A 159 -11.12 32.45 29.45
CA ALA A 159 -11.83 31.51 28.63
C ALA A 159 -10.81 30.42 28.31
N LYS A 160 -10.85 29.30 29.06
CA LYS A 160 -10.25 28.06 28.63
C LYS A 160 -10.88 27.94 27.25
N LYS A 161 -10.10 28.18 26.20
CA LYS A 161 -10.44 27.66 24.90
C LYS A 161 -10.54 26.17 25.20
N LYS A 162 -11.75 25.70 25.52
CA LYS A 162 -12.19 24.38 25.11
C LYS A 162 -11.82 24.43 23.64
N SER A 163 -10.67 23.87 23.28
CA SER A 163 -10.43 23.55 21.90
C SER A 163 -11.69 22.78 21.55
N LYS A 164 -12.59 23.38 20.77
CA LYS A 164 -13.64 22.60 20.15
C LYS A 164 -12.87 21.44 19.55
N LYS A 165 -13.01 20.23 20.09
CA LYS A 165 -12.70 19.05 19.30
C LYS A 165 -13.56 19.28 18.07
N SER A 166 -12.94 19.68 16.96
CA SER A 166 -13.62 19.63 15.69
C SER A 166 -14.19 18.23 15.61
N SER A 167 -15.48 18.12 15.32
CA SER A 167 -16.10 16.80 15.14
C SER A 167 -15.21 15.99 14.20
N CYS A 168 -15.06 14.68 14.41
CA CYS A 168 -14.27 13.82 13.53
C CYS A 168 -14.71 14.02 12.06
N MET A 169 -15.98 14.39 11.84
CA MET A 169 -16.55 14.79 10.56
C MET A 169 -15.92 16.06 9.95
N GLU A 170 -15.72 17.12 10.74
CA GLU A 170 -15.04 18.34 10.25
C GLU A 170 -13.57 18.06 9.92
N GLU A 171 -12.93 17.19 10.70
CA GLU A 171 -11.54 16.80 10.51
C GLU A 171 -11.33 16.03 9.19
N ILE A 172 -12.22 15.07 8.87
CA ILE A 172 -12.12 14.35 7.60
C ILE A 172 -12.38 15.26 6.40
N GLU A 173 -13.30 16.21 6.50
CA GLU A 173 -13.54 17.16 5.42
C GLU A 173 -12.31 18.04 5.15
N LEU A 174 -11.64 18.52 6.21
CA LEU A 174 -10.39 19.28 6.10
C LEU A 174 -9.27 18.43 5.50
N TYR A 175 -9.17 17.17 5.92
CA TYR A 175 -8.22 16.21 5.35
C TYR A 175 -8.45 16.00 3.84
N LEU A 176 -9.70 15.79 3.43
CA LEU A 176 -10.06 15.58 2.02
C LEU A 176 -9.83 16.83 1.16
N LYS A 177 -10.04 18.03 1.71
CA LYS A 177 -9.82 19.32 1.01
C LYS A 177 -8.34 19.72 0.93
N SER A 178 -7.48 19.17 1.79
CA SER A 178 -6.05 19.50 1.79
C SER A 178 -5.34 19.02 0.51
N ASN A 179 -4.43 19.83 -0.03
CA ASN A 179 -3.60 19.45 -1.18
C ASN A 179 -2.29 18.73 -0.80
N CYS A 180 -2.03 18.54 0.50
CA CYS A 180 -0.83 17.85 0.96
C CYS A 180 -0.94 16.35 0.69
N GLN A 181 0.10 15.79 0.07
CA GLN A 181 0.21 14.38 -0.31
C GLN A 181 1.10 13.55 0.63
N ASP A 182 1.74 14.21 1.59
CA ASP A 182 2.71 13.59 2.49
C ASP A 182 2.04 13.00 3.73
N LEU A 183 2.60 11.92 4.28
CA LEU A 183 2.06 11.23 5.45
C LEU A 183 2.11 12.11 6.71
N SER A 184 2.98 13.11 6.73
CA SER A 184 3.09 14.13 7.78
C SER A 184 1.75 14.83 8.07
N LEU A 185 0.84 14.91 7.07
CA LEU A 185 -0.51 15.47 7.21
C LEU A 185 -1.37 14.74 8.26
N LEU A 186 -1.10 13.46 8.51
CA LEU A 186 -1.87 12.67 9.47
C LEU A 186 -1.62 13.12 10.91
N HIS A 187 -0.45 13.70 11.22
CA HIS A 187 -0.16 14.22 12.56
C HIS A 187 -1.02 15.43 12.93
N THR A 188 -1.55 16.16 11.94
CA THR A 188 -2.46 17.28 12.19
C THR A 188 -3.93 16.84 12.25
N HIS A 189 -4.23 15.58 11.93
CA HIS A 189 -5.58 15.01 11.90
C HIS A 189 -5.61 13.72 12.75
N PRO A 190 -5.75 13.82 14.08
CA PRO A 190 -5.65 12.68 15.00
C PRO A 190 -6.75 11.62 14.82
N ALA A 191 -7.98 12.00 14.49
CA ALA A 191 -9.05 11.05 14.21
C ALA A 191 -8.79 10.28 12.91
N VAL A 192 -8.34 10.99 11.86
CA VAL A 192 -7.94 10.37 10.59
C VAL A 192 -6.76 9.43 10.80
N LEU A 193 -5.76 9.83 11.61
CA LEU A 193 -4.60 9.00 11.93
C LEU A 193 -4.98 7.70 12.64
N LYS A 194 -5.92 7.75 13.59
CA LYS A 194 -6.39 6.55 14.32
C LYS A 194 -6.96 5.51 13.35
N ILE A 195 -7.87 5.95 12.48
CA ILE A 195 -8.50 5.07 11.48
C ILE A 195 -7.48 4.64 10.42
N PHE A 196 -6.59 5.55 10.01
CA PHE A 196 -5.52 5.23 9.08
C PHE A 196 -4.69 4.06 9.59
N LEU A 197 -4.27 4.06 10.86
CA LEU A 197 -3.51 2.96 11.44
C LEU A 197 -4.31 1.65 11.41
N GLU A 198 -5.59 1.68 11.79
CA GLU A 198 -6.44 0.49 11.78
C GLU A 198 -6.53 -0.16 10.39
N TYR A 199 -6.72 0.63 9.34
CA TYR A 199 -6.92 0.12 7.98
C TYR A 199 -5.63 -0.10 7.18
N ASN A 200 -4.53 0.59 7.51
CA ASN A 200 -3.30 0.55 6.72
C ASN A 200 -2.15 -0.25 7.36
N THR A 201 -2.27 -0.70 8.61
CA THR A 201 -1.25 -1.57 9.25
C THR A 201 -1.03 -2.90 8.52
N PRO A 202 -2.06 -3.56 7.94
CA PRO A 202 -1.83 -4.77 7.15
C PRO A 202 -0.94 -4.50 5.92
N ILE A 203 -0.03 -5.41 5.61
CA ILE A 203 0.80 -5.33 4.40
C ILE A 203 0.12 -6.03 3.22
N PRO A 204 0.25 -5.51 1.98
CA PRO A 204 -0.42 -6.07 0.81
C PRO A 204 0.26 -7.35 0.26
N SER A 205 1.44 -7.72 0.76
CA SER A 205 2.21 -8.87 0.29
C SER A 205 2.85 -9.67 1.41
N SER A 206 2.95 -11.00 1.23
CA SER A 206 3.71 -11.90 2.11
C SER A 206 5.22 -11.83 1.89
N ALA A 207 5.68 -11.16 0.83
CA ALA A 207 7.10 -11.15 0.44
C ALA A 207 8.06 -10.70 1.56
N PRO A 208 7.77 -9.70 2.41
CA PRO A 208 8.64 -9.37 3.55
C PRO A 208 8.84 -10.55 4.51
N VAL A 209 7.78 -11.32 4.75
CA VAL A 209 7.83 -12.52 5.59
C VAL A 209 8.61 -13.63 4.88
N GLU A 210 8.43 -13.81 3.57
CA GLU A 210 9.20 -14.78 2.79
C GLU A 210 10.70 -14.46 2.78
N ARG A 211 11.10 -13.19 2.70
CA ARG A 211 12.51 -12.78 2.82
C ARG A 211 13.06 -13.05 4.21
N LEU A 212 12.29 -12.79 5.26
CA LEU A 212 12.65 -13.14 6.63
C LEU A 212 13.02 -14.63 6.73
N PHE A 213 12.17 -15.50 6.20
CA PHE A 213 12.40 -16.96 6.21
C PHE A 213 13.45 -17.43 5.21
N SER A 214 13.61 -16.77 4.06
CA SER A 214 14.69 -17.05 3.12
C SER A 214 16.06 -16.82 3.78
N THR A 215 16.22 -15.71 4.51
CA THR A 215 17.44 -15.49 5.28
C THR A 215 17.56 -16.42 6.50
N GLY A 216 16.42 -16.82 7.08
CA GLY A 216 16.35 -17.83 8.13
C GLY A 216 16.77 -19.22 7.65
N SER A 217 16.53 -19.55 6.38
CA SER A 217 16.98 -20.81 5.79
C SER A 217 18.50 -20.90 5.78
N ASN A 218 19.23 -19.82 5.45
CA ASN A 218 20.70 -19.81 5.56
C ASN A 218 21.20 -20.00 7.00
N VAL A 219 20.44 -19.55 8.01
CA VAL A 219 20.71 -19.84 9.44
C VAL A 219 20.49 -21.33 9.75
N MET A 220 19.56 -21.98 9.04
CA MET A 220 19.13 -23.36 9.22
C MET A 220 20.06 -24.38 8.53
N THR A 221 20.58 -24.09 7.33
CA THR A 221 21.19 -25.15 6.49
C THR A 221 22.71 -25.26 6.54
N VAL A 222 23.47 -24.20 6.87
CA VAL A 222 24.90 -24.21 6.45
C VAL A 222 25.93 -24.27 7.58
N ILE A 223 25.68 -23.81 8.82
CA ILE A 223 26.80 -23.65 9.79
C ILE A 223 26.52 -24.13 11.23
N ARG A 224 25.28 -24.46 11.63
CA ARG A 224 25.01 -24.91 13.01
C ARG A 224 24.09 -26.12 13.03
N ASN A 225 24.45 -27.10 13.86
CA ASN A 225 23.62 -28.23 14.27
C ASN A 225 22.15 -27.81 14.40
N LYS A 226 21.24 -28.71 13.95
CA LYS A 226 19.78 -28.55 13.96
C LYS A 226 19.30 -27.75 15.19
N LEU A 227 18.95 -26.48 14.97
CA LEU A 227 18.49 -25.58 16.03
C LEU A 227 17.10 -26.03 16.50
N SER A 228 16.80 -25.85 17.78
CA SER A 228 15.43 -26.00 18.28
C SER A 228 14.55 -24.84 17.79
N ASP A 229 13.26 -25.09 17.59
CA ASP A 229 12.29 -24.09 17.11
C ASP A 229 12.31 -22.82 17.96
N SER A 230 12.37 -22.97 19.29
CA SER A 230 12.43 -21.85 20.24
C SER A 230 13.68 -20.96 20.12
N LEU A 231 14.81 -21.53 19.68
CA LEU A 231 16.06 -20.78 19.48
C LEU A 231 16.05 -20.09 18.12
N PHE A 232 15.47 -20.73 17.11
CA PHE A 232 15.26 -20.14 15.79
C PHE A 232 14.39 -18.88 15.87
N GLU A 233 13.23 -18.94 16.53
CA GLU A 233 12.34 -17.79 16.70
C GLU A 233 13.07 -16.60 17.34
N LYS A 234 13.83 -16.86 18.42
CA LYS A 234 14.63 -15.83 19.10
C LYS A 234 15.68 -15.22 18.18
N LEU A 235 16.37 -16.02 17.36
CA LEU A 235 17.38 -15.55 16.43
C LEU A 235 16.78 -14.71 15.30
N VAL A 236 15.62 -15.11 14.77
CA VAL A 236 14.89 -14.36 13.75
C VAL A 236 14.47 -12.99 14.29
N LEU A 237 13.88 -12.95 15.49
CA LEU A 237 13.48 -11.70 16.16
C LEU A 237 14.68 -10.78 16.45
N LEU A 238 15.77 -11.34 16.98
CA LEU A 238 17.00 -10.58 17.26
C LEU A 238 17.62 -10.01 15.98
N LYS A 239 17.54 -10.73 14.86
CA LYS A 239 18.07 -10.24 13.59
C LYS A 239 17.23 -9.10 13.03
N GLN A 240 15.89 -9.23 13.05
CA GLN A 240 15.00 -8.19 12.57
C GLN A 240 15.15 -6.89 13.37
N ASN A 241 15.26 -7.00 14.70
CA ASN A 241 15.41 -5.85 15.60
C ASN A 241 16.80 -5.19 15.54
N LYS A 242 17.81 -5.83 14.92
CA LYS A 242 19.16 -5.27 14.76
C LYS A 242 19.32 -4.40 13.50
N MET A 243 18.34 -4.39 12.60
CA MET A 243 18.34 -3.56 11.39
C MET A 243 17.95 -2.09 11.67
N SER A 244 17.87 -1.68 12.94
CA SER A 244 17.48 -0.34 13.38
C SER A 244 18.59 0.32 14.21
N VAL A 245 19.77 0.54 13.60
CA VAL A 245 20.79 1.48 14.08
C VAL A 245 21.31 2.28 12.92
#